data_AF-A0A937TUX5-F1
#
_entry.id   AF-A0A937TUX5-F1
#
_cell.length_a   1.000
_cell.length_b   1.000
_cell.length_c   1.000
_cell.angle_alpha   90.00
_cell.angle_beta   90.00
_cell.angle_gamma   90.00
#
_symmetry.space_group_name_H-M   'P 1'
#
loop_
_entity.id
_entity.type
_entity.pdbx_description
1 polymer ?
#
loop_
_entity_poly.entity_id
_entity_poly.type
_entity_poly.pdbx_seq_one_letter_code
_entity_poly.pdbx_strand_id
1 'polypeptide(L)'
;MVRSKGGIDAALDRKVRSYVFSGTFEKCLADLGKVGKISIVGDWRTLAIVGLTRDKQVTLNIKGARVSQLLDVAMARATPRGMHLGWYVDAASGTVRVTTQRGALANRPKAGLVVRSRRTGPTGPTFKFDQAPLSAVVQNFRDLSGLNIHVNWRSLAAINVDRDTAVTMNVSNVSFGRALDLVTDEISGDLDKMQRVYWVIDGGIVRIATGTALDTKLKTRIVDLGELVMPPVDVKMPRRIGLRGTRDSNTNDSRYDQPRDRGRDGGRRIGRVNAGVGIGIIGGGQGDDPADKGEALKENLIEIIKDSIGQDMWSPTGKGTITIMRNRLVVSQTLLGYKLLDRSIGSRKR
;
A
#
# COMPACT_ATOMS: atom_id res chain seq x y z
N MET A 1 25.51 22.77 4.46
CA MET A 1 26.10 22.02 3.32
C MET A 1 25.22 20.82 3.02
N VAL A 2 24.22 20.96 2.14
CA VAL A 2 23.20 19.95 1.86
C VAL A 2 23.80 18.91 0.90
N ARG A 3 24.23 17.76 1.43
CA ARG A 3 24.61 16.61 0.58
C ARG A 3 23.35 16.15 -0.16
N SER A 4 23.37 16.18 -1.49
CA SER A 4 22.23 15.77 -2.30
C SER A 4 21.86 14.31 -2.02
N LYS A 5 20.55 13.99 -2.04
CA LYS A 5 20.01 12.64 -1.84
C LYS A 5 20.68 11.58 -2.73
N GLY A 6 21.21 11.97 -3.90
CA GLY A 6 21.92 11.08 -4.81
C GLY A 6 23.23 10.50 -4.23
N GLY A 7 23.85 11.17 -3.25
CA GLY A 7 25.12 10.71 -2.67
C GLY A 7 24.96 9.49 -1.74
N ILE A 8 23.85 9.40 -1.02
CA ILE A 8 23.61 8.29 -0.07
C ILE A 8 23.20 7.02 -0.82
N ASP A 9 22.34 7.13 -1.83
CA ASP A 9 21.95 6.01 -2.67
C ASP A 9 23.18 5.40 -3.39
N ALA A 10 24.05 6.25 -3.96
CA ALA A 10 25.30 5.80 -4.59
C ALA A 10 26.26 5.14 -3.60
N ALA A 11 26.32 5.63 -2.37
CA ALA A 11 27.13 5.04 -1.31
C ALA A 11 26.61 3.67 -0.84
N LEU A 12 25.29 3.50 -0.75
CA LEU A 12 24.67 2.23 -0.40
C LEU A 12 24.84 1.18 -1.50
N ASP A 13 24.85 1.60 -2.77
CA ASP A 13 25.06 0.72 -3.93
C ASP A 13 26.53 0.39 -4.22
N ARG A 14 27.47 0.99 -3.46
CA ARG A 14 28.90 0.72 -3.61
C ARG A 14 29.22 -0.75 -3.32
N LYS A 15 29.82 -1.44 -4.29
CA LYS A 15 30.29 -2.83 -4.14
C LYS A 15 31.61 -2.88 -3.38
N VAL A 16 31.70 -3.79 -2.42
CA VAL A 16 32.91 -4.09 -1.65
C VAL A 16 33.46 -5.44 -2.12
N ARG A 17 34.75 -5.52 -2.46
CA ARG A 17 35.38 -6.76 -2.95
C ARG A 17 35.33 -7.87 -1.90
N SER A 18 35.65 -7.53 -0.65
CA SER A 18 35.56 -8.41 0.51
C SER A 18 35.36 -7.59 1.77
N TYR A 19 34.48 -8.03 2.64
CA TYR A 19 34.20 -7.41 3.94
C TYR A 19 34.26 -8.47 5.03
N VAL A 20 35.17 -8.28 5.98
CA VAL A 20 35.35 -9.13 7.15
C VAL A 20 35.29 -8.26 8.38
N PHE A 21 34.38 -8.59 9.29
CA PHE A 21 34.17 -7.85 10.53
C PHE A 21 33.84 -8.82 11.66
N SER A 22 34.40 -8.59 12.84
CA SER A 22 34.01 -9.27 14.08
C SER A 22 34.05 -8.26 15.23
N GLY A 23 32.94 -8.14 15.96
CA GLY A 23 32.83 -7.22 17.09
C GLY A 23 31.38 -6.88 17.41
N THR A 24 31.17 -5.79 18.13
CA THR A 24 29.84 -5.36 18.54
C THR A 24 29.04 -4.79 17.36
N PHE A 25 27.72 -4.90 17.42
CA PHE A 25 26.83 -4.40 16.37
C PHE A 25 26.98 -2.88 16.16
N GLU A 26 27.16 -2.10 17.22
CA GLU A 26 27.44 -0.66 17.10
C GLU A 26 28.73 -0.37 16.32
N LYS A 27 29.81 -1.11 16.61
CA LYS A 27 31.07 -1.00 15.86
C LYS A 27 30.88 -1.45 14.40
N CYS A 28 30.06 -2.46 14.15
CA CYS A 28 29.74 -2.92 12.80
C CYS A 28 29.04 -1.82 11.98
N LEU A 29 28.07 -1.11 12.56
CA LEU A 29 27.38 0.00 11.88
C LEU A 29 28.34 1.16 11.58
N ALA A 30 29.22 1.49 12.53
CA ALA A 30 30.24 2.52 12.34
C ALA A 30 31.23 2.15 11.23
N ASP A 31 31.67 0.89 11.17
CA ASP A 31 32.60 0.41 10.15
C ASP A 31 31.98 0.40 8.76
N LEU A 32 30.74 -0.11 8.64
CA LEU A 32 29.96 -0.03 7.39
C LEU A 32 29.76 1.42 6.93
N GLY A 33 29.56 2.34 7.87
CA GLY A 33 29.51 3.77 7.59
C GLY A 33 30.80 4.31 6.97
N LYS A 34 31.96 3.92 7.50
CA LYS A 34 33.27 4.29 6.93
C LYS A 34 33.47 3.72 5.52
N VAL A 35 33.14 2.44 5.33
CA VAL A 35 33.26 1.76 4.02
C VAL A 35 32.36 2.40 2.97
N GLY A 36 31.13 2.71 3.34
CA GLY A 36 30.16 3.40 2.47
C GLY A 36 30.38 4.91 2.34
N LYS A 37 31.24 5.53 3.17
CA LYS A 37 31.33 6.99 3.33
C LYS A 37 29.98 7.63 3.69
N ILE A 38 29.18 6.95 4.49
CA ILE A 38 27.85 7.36 4.97
C ILE A 38 27.76 7.31 6.50
N SER A 39 26.91 8.14 7.07
CA SER A 39 26.61 8.09 8.50
C SER A 39 25.49 7.09 8.73
N ILE A 40 25.77 6.01 9.47
CA ILE A 40 24.79 4.98 9.84
C ILE A 40 24.58 5.07 11.36
N VAL A 41 23.35 5.29 11.80
CA VAL A 41 23.00 5.48 13.21
C VAL A 41 21.91 4.50 13.61
N GLY A 42 22.15 3.74 14.69
CA GLY A 42 21.13 2.90 15.31
C GLY A 42 20.18 3.71 16.19
N ASP A 43 18.88 3.54 16.02
CA ASP A 43 17.88 4.03 16.97
C ASP A 43 17.83 3.10 18.19
N TRP A 44 18.84 3.23 19.05
CA TRP A 44 19.04 2.34 20.19
C TRP A 44 17.87 2.31 21.16
N ARG A 45 17.07 3.39 21.24
CA ARG A 45 15.87 3.41 22.07
C ARG A 45 14.83 2.42 21.56
N THR A 46 14.61 2.38 20.24
CA THR A 46 13.65 1.47 19.62
C THR A 46 14.22 0.06 19.49
N LEU A 47 15.53 -0.07 19.26
CA LEU A 47 16.22 -1.36 19.19
C LEU A 47 16.29 -2.07 20.56
N ALA A 48 16.36 -1.33 21.67
CA ALA A 48 16.31 -1.91 23.01
C ALA A 48 14.96 -2.60 23.30
N ILE A 49 13.85 -2.08 22.76
CA ILE A 49 12.51 -2.67 22.91
C ILE A 49 12.45 -4.08 22.31
N VAL A 50 13.20 -4.33 21.23
CA VAL A 50 13.31 -5.64 20.58
C VAL A 50 14.42 -6.51 21.17
N GLY A 51 14.96 -6.14 22.33
CA GLY A 51 16.01 -6.88 23.03
C GLY A 51 17.38 -6.80 22.36
N LEU A 52 17.59 -5.83 21.45
CA LEU A 52 18.89 -5.62 20.82
C LEU A 52 19.72 -4.63 21.62
N THR A 53 20.86 -5.08 22.11
CA THR A 53 21.83 -4.28 22.84
C THR A 53 23.00 -3.86 21.95
N ARG A 54 23.70 -2.77 22.30
CA ARG A 54 24.82 -2.21 21.51
C ARG A 54 26.02 -3.15 21.41
N ASP A 55 26.21 -3.94 22.45
CA ASP A 55 27.29 -4.90 22.66
C ASP A 55 27.04 -6.27 21.99
N LYS A 56 25.88 -6.46 21.35
CA LYS A 56 25.56 -7.71 20.65
C LYS A 56 26.66 -8.04 19.64
N GLN A 57 27.28 -9.20 19.79
CA GLN A 57 28.35 -9.66 18.92
C GLN A 57 27.83 -10.04 17.53
N VAL A 58 28.50 -9.54 16.50
CA VAL A 58 28.19 -9.79 15.09
C VAL A 58 29.49 -10.11 14.36
N THR A 59 29.46 -11.19 13.57
CA THR A 59 30.58 -11.58 12.69
C THR A 59 30.07 -11.66 11.26
N LEU A 60 30.80 -11.03 10.34
CA LEU A 60 30.49 -10.95 8.92
C LEU A 60 31.73 -11.35 8.13
N ASN A 61 31.55 -12.22 7.14
CA ASN A 61 32.57 -12.57 6.15
C ASN A 61 31.86 -12.75 4.80
N ILE A 62 31.85 -11.69 3.99
CA ILE A 62 31.08 -11.61 2.76
C ILE A 62 31.95 -11.04 1.65
N LYS A 63 31.91 -11.65 0.46
CA LYS A 63 32.64 -11.20 -0.74
C LYS A 63 31.67 -10.59 -1.74
N GLY A 64 32.10 -9.52 -2.42
CA GLY A 64 31.39 -8.93 -3.57
C GLY A 64 30.04 -8.26 -3.27
N ALA A 65 29.71 -7.97 -2.01
CA ALA A 65 28.41 -7.42 -1.64
C ALA A 65 28.36 -5.88 -1.68
N ARG A 66 27.16 -5.32 -1.86
CA ARG A 66 26.90 -3.89 -1.70
C ARG A 66 26.84 -3.50 -0.23
N VAL A 67 27.11 -2.23 0.10
CA VAL A 67 26.99 -1.72 1.48
C VAL A 67 25.58 -1.94 2.05
N SER A 68 24.53 -1.76 1.24
CA SER A 68 23.15 -2.09 1.63
C SER A 68 22.96 -3.56 2.00
N GLN A 69 23.50 -4.48 1.20
CA GLN A 69 23.44 -5.91 1.46
C GLN A 69 24.23 -6.30 2.72
N LEU A 70 25.40 -5.70 2.93
CA LEU A 70 26.20 -5.91 4.14
C LEU A 70 25.43 -5.45 5.38
N LEU A 71 24.72 -4.32 5.29
CA LEU A 71 23.86 -3.81 6.36
C LEU A 71 22.70 -4.76 6.65
N ASP A 72 22.04 -5.28 5.62
CA ASP A 72 20.94 -6.25 5.77
C ASP A 72 21.41 -7.53 6.47
N VAL A 73 22.59 -8.05 6.10
CA VAL A 73 23.16 -9.24 6.76
C VAL A 73 23.61 -8.92 8.18
N ALA A 74 24.19 -7.75 8.44
CA ALA A 74 24.57 -7.31 9.79
C ALA A 74 23.35 -7.28 10.71
N MET A 75 22.25 -6.70 10.26
CA MET A 75 20.98 -6.68 10.99
C MET A 75 20.44 -8.09 11.20
N ALA A 76 20.37 -8.92 10.16
CA ALA A 76 19.85 -10.29 10.26
C ALA A 76 20.63 -11.14 11.28
N ARG A 77 21.94 -10.93 11.40
CA ARG A 77 22.81 -11.59 12.39
C ARG A 77 22.65 -11.04 13.80
N ALA A 78 22.35 -9.76 13.93
CA ALA A 78 22.15 -9.10 15.21
C ALA A 78 20.77 -9.41 15.81
N THR A 79 19.76 -9.64 14.98
CA THR A 79 18.35 -9.71 15.39
C THR A 79 18.01 -11.01 16.14
N PRO A 80 17.29 -10.94 17.28
CA PRO A 80 16.70 -12.12 17.91
C PRO A 80 15.72 -12.86 16.99
N ARG A 81 15.55 -14.18 17.18
CA ARG A 81 14.64 -15.00 16.36
C ARG A 81 13.21 -14.41 16.39
N GLY A 82 12.59 -14.31 15.21
CA GLY A 82 11.21 -13.85 15.06
C GLY A 82 11.01 -12.34 15.00
N MET A 83 12.09 -11.54 15.01
CA MET A 83 12.01 -10.09 14.80
C MET A 83 12.73 -9.67 13.51
N HIS A 84 12.27 -8.58 12.92
CA HIS A 84 12.85 -8.01 11.72
C HIS A 84 13.26 -6.55 11.98
N LEU A 85 14.53 -6.27 11.74
CA LEU A 85 15.05 -4.91 11.70
C LEU A 85 14.91 -4.34 10.29
N GLY A 86 14.86 -3.02 10.20
CA GLY A 86 14.87 -2.30 8.95
C GLY A 86 15.70 -1.03 9.06
N TRP A 87 16.02 -0.44 7.93
CA TRP A 87 16.66 0.87 7.89
C TRP A 87 15.97 1.78 6.90
N TYR A 88 16.15 3.08 7.07
CA TYR A 88 15.69 4.10 6.15
C TYR A 88 16.69 5.25 6.07
N VAL A 89 16.62 6.03 4.99
CA VAL A 89 17.42 7.26 4.85
C VAL A 89 16.61 8.41 5.42
N ASP A 90 17.12 9.02 6.49
CA ASP A 90 16.57 10.24 7.03
C ASP A 90 17.00 11.41 6.14
N ALA A 91 16.03 11.94 5.37
CA ALA A 91 16.27 13.00 4.42
C ALA A 91 16.68 14.32 5.09
N ALA A 92 16.31 14.55 6.36
CA ALA A 92 16.65 15.77 7.07
C ALA A 92 18.11 15.77 7.53
N SER A 93 18.58 14.64 8.05
CA SER A 93 19.95 14.50 8.56
C SER A 93 20.94 13.95 7.54
N GLY A 94 20.46 13.38 6.42
CA GLY A 94 21.31 12.70 5.45
C GLY A 94 22.00 11.46 6.04
N THR A 95 21.37 10.81 7.02
CA THR A 95 21.91 9.63 7.71
C THR A 95 21.04 8.41 7.44
N VAL A 96 21.65 7.22 7.45
CA VAL A 96 20.94 5.95 7.41
C VAL A 96 20.60 5.56 8.84
N ARG A 97 19.30 5.43 9.14
CA ARG A 97 18.82 5.08 10.47
C ARG A 97 18.39 3.62 10.51
N VAL A 98 18.98 2.85 11.41
CA VAL A 98 18.63 1.45 11.67
C VAL A 98 17.64 1.39 12.83
N THR A 99 16.51 0.73 12.64
CA THR A 99 15.41 0.65 13.62
C THR A 99 14.64 -0.66 13.42
N THR A 100 13.50 -0.83 14.07
CA THR A 100 12.60 -1.96 13.84
C THR A 100 11.93 -1.84 12.47
N GLN A 101 11.50 -2.94 11.85
CA GLN A 101 10.80 -2.89 10.56
C GLN A 101 9.59 -1.93 10.60
N ARG A 102 8.82 -1.96 11.69
CA ARG A 102 7.70 -1.04 11.92
C ARG A 102 8.16 0.42 11.99
N GLY A 103 9.25 0.71 12.70
CA GLY A 103 9.83 2.05 12.78
C GLY A 103 10.36 2.56 11.44
N ALA A 104 10.97 1.67 10.64
CA ALA A 104 11.47 1.98 9.31
C ALA A 104 10.33 2.27 8.33
N LEU A 105 9.22 1.53 8.42
CA LEU A 105 8.02 1.78 7.61
C LEU A 105 7.31 3.07 8.00
N ALA A 106 7.19 3.36 9.29
CA ALA A 106 6.53 4.57 9.79
C ALA A 106 7.30 5.85 9.47
N ASN A 107 8.64 5.80 9.54
CA ASN A 107 9.52 6.96 9.31
C ASN A 107 10.13 6.97 7.91
N ARG A 108 9.79 6.00 7.06
CA ARG A 108 10.07 6.12 5.63
C ARG A 108 9.45 7.46 5.23
N PRO A 109 10.22 8.39 4.64
CA PRO A 109 9.62 9.62 4.16
C PRO A 109 8.41 9.19 3.34
N LYS A 110 7.24 9.76 3.65
CA LYS A 110 6.07 9.73 2.78
C LYS A 110 6.51 10.47 1.53
N ALA A 111 7.35 9.83 0.73
CA ALA A 111 7.52 10.12 -0.65
C ALA A 111 6.11 9.92 -1.17
N GLY A 112 5.34 11.01 -1.26
CA GLY A 112 4.22 11.08 -2.19
C GLY A 112 4.76 10.42 -3.44
N LEU A 113 4.10 9.35 -3.85
CA LEU A 113 4.60 8.27 -4.69
C LEU A 113 5.39 8.85 -5.88
N VAL A 114 6.65 9.21 -5.66
CA VAL A 114 7.64 9.30 -6.70
C VAL A 114 7.90 7.83 -6.91
N VAL A 115 6.99 7.22 -7.68
CA VAL A 115 7.37 6.35 -8.77
C VAL A 115 8.76 6.83 -9.13
N ARG A 116 9.78 6.06 -8.78
CA ARG A 116 11.09 6.24 -9.37
C ARG A 116 10.79 6.10 -10.86
N SER A 117 10.46 7.21 -11.51
CA SER A 117 10.85 7.48 -12.87
C SER A 117 12.35 7.32 -12.77
N ARG A 118 12.80 6.07 -12.96
CA ARG A 118 14.07 5.84 -13.60
C ARG A 118 14.05 6.82 -14.75
N ARG A 119 14.81 7.90 -14.65
CA ARG A 119 15.46 8.48 -15.82
C ARG A 119 16.43 7.40 -16.31
N THR A 120 15.86 6.34 -16.87
CA THR A 120 16.42 5.70 -18.06
C THR A 120 15.78 6.43 -19.22
N GLY A 121 16.44 6.49 -20.37
CA GLY A 121 15.79 6.94 -21.61
C GLY A 121 14.54 6.10 -21.93
N PRO A 122 13.95 6.22 -23.11
CA PRO A 122 12.78 5.42 -23.48
C PRO A 122 13.15 3.92 -23.42
N THR A 123 12.75 3.21 -22.37
CA THR A 123 13.07 1.79 -22.15
C THR A 123 11.84 0.95 -21.82
N GLY A 124 10.69 1.33 -22.35
CA GLY A 124 9.58 0.39 -22.53
C GLY A 124 9.44 0.05 -24.01
N PRO A 125 9.01 -1.18 -24.35
CA PRO A 125 8.76 -1.55 -25.74
C PRO A 125 7.81 -0.53 -26.38
N THR A 126 8.10 -0.20 -27.63
CA THR A 126 7.22 0.62 -28.45
C THR A 126 6.38 -0.31 -29.30
N PHE A 127 5.06 -0.17 -29.21
CA PHE A 127 4.10 -0.93 -30.00
C PHE A 127 3.47 0.01 -31.03
N LYS A 128 3.62 -0.34 -32.30
CA LYS A 128 3.01 0.37 -33.42
C LYS A 128 2.28 -0.64 -34.28
N PHE A 129 0.96 -0.55 -34.24
CA PHE A 129 0.05 -1.32 -35.08
C PHE A 129 -0.81 -0.32 -35.83
N ASP A 130 -0.84 -0.45 -37.15
CA ASP A 130 -1.65 0.39 -38.02
C ASP A 130 -2.59 -0.54 -38.80
N GLN A 131 -3.87 -0.54 -38.42
CA GLN A 131 -4.90 -1.42 -38.96
C GLN A 131 -4.49 -2.92 -39.00
N ALA A 132 -3.69 -3.36 -38.02
CA ALA A 132 -3.19 -4.72 -38.00
C ALA A 132 -4.28 -5.70 -37.54
N PRO A 133 -4.39 -6.90 -38.13
CA PRO A 133 -5.38 -7.88 -37.68
C PRO A 133 -5.08 -8.31 -36.24
N LEU A 134 -6.13 -8.43 -35.43
CA LEU A 134 -6.03 -8.79 -34.01
C LEU A 134 -5.21 -10.08 -33.78
N SER A 135 -5.32 -11.04 -34.69
CA SER A 135 -4.51 -12.28 -34.66
C SER A 135 -3.01 -12.01 -34.70
N ALA A 136 -2.55 -11.10 -35.57
CA ALA A 136 -1.16 -10.70 -35.67
C ALA A 136 -0.69 -9.90 -34.44
N VAL A 137 -1.55 -9.03 -33.90
CA VAL A 137 -1.26 -8.27 -32.67
C VAL A 137 -1.06 -9.21 -31.49
N VAL A 138 -1.95 -10.19 -31.31
CA VAL A 138 -1.84 -11.21 -30.25
C VAL A 138 -0.58 -12.05 -30.45
N GLN A 139 -0.24 -12.42 -31.68
CA GLN A 139 0.96 -13.20 -31.95
C GLN A 139 2.23 -12.40 -31.63
N ASN A 140 2.30 -11.14 -32.04
CA ASN A 140 3.39 -10.24 -31.69
C ASN A 140 3.57 -10.11 -30.17
N PHE A 141 2.45 -10.03 -29.44
CA PHE A 141 2.45 -10.03 -27.99
C PHE A 141 3.01 -11.33 -27.39
N ARG A 142 2.67 -12.51 -27.94
CA ARG A 142 3.29 -13.78 -27.51
C ARG A 142 4.78 -13.79 -27.76
N ASP A 143 5.21 -13.39 -28.96
CA ASP A 143 6.61 -13.44 -29.38
C ASP A 143 7.49 -12.51 -28.55
N LEU A 144 7.01 -11.30 -28.25
CA LEU A 144 7.77 -10.31 -27.47
C LEU A 144 7.80 -10.60 -25.97
N SER A 145 6.74 -11.21 -25.42
CA SER A 145 6.62 -11.41 -23.96
C SER A 145 6.99 -12.82 -23.50
N GLY A 146 6.98 -13.81 -24.40
CA GLY A 146 7.10 -15.22 -24.05
C GLY A 146 5.92 -15.75 -23.21
N LEU A 147 4.83 -14.98 -23.09
CA LEU A 147 3.66 -15.37 -22.29
C LEU A 147 2.77 -16.34 -23.07
N ASN A 148 2.19 -17.30 -22.36
CA ASN A 148 1.16 -18.16 -22.92
C ASN A 148 -0.18 -17.42 -22.97
N ILE A 149 -0.55 -16.93 -24.16
CA ILE A 149 -1.79 -16.17 -24.39
C ILE A 149 -2.82 -17.05 -25.08
N HIS A 150 -3.97 -17.28 -24.44
CA HIS A 150 -5.11 -18.00 -25.00
C HIS A 150 -6.29 -17.06 -25.26
N VAL A 151 -6.68 -16.91 -26.52
CA VAL A 151 -7.81 -16.07 -26.94
C VAL A 151 -9.04 -16.95 -27.18
N ASN A 152 -10.16 -16.63 -26.54
CA ASN A 152 -11.42 -17.31 -26.80
C ASN A 152 -12.14 -16.65 -27.99
N TRP A 153 -11.73 -17.01 -29.20
CA TRP A 153 -12.31 -16.49 -30.45
C TRP A 153 -13.81 -16.70 -30.55
N ARG A 154 -14.33 -17.83 -30.04
CA ARG A 154 -15.78 -18.09 -30.04
C ARG A 154 -16.55 -17.06 -29.23
N SER A 155 -16.00 -16.61 -28.10
CA SER A 155 -16.64 -15.55 -27.30
C SER A 155 -16.54 -14.17 -27.96
N LEU A 156 -15.43 -13.88 -28.64
CA LEU A 156 -15.23 -12.60 -29.33
C LEU A 156 -16.10 -12.47 -30.59
N ALA A 157 -16.28 -13.57 -31.33
CA ALA A 157 -17.16 -13.57 -32.51
C ALA A 157 -18.62 -13.23 -32.15
N ALA A 158 -19.06 -13.52 -30.91
CA ALA A 158 -20.40 -13.18 -30.44
C ALA A 158 -20.65 -11.66 -30.30
N ILE A 159 -19.59 -10.85 -30.34
CA ILE A 159 -19.64 -9.38 -30.34
C ILE A 159 -19.08 -8.79 -31.65
N ASN A 160 -19.06 -9.58 -32.74
CA ASN A 160 -18.50 -9.21 -34.04
C ASN A 160 -17.00 -8.84 -34.01
N VAL A 161 -16.25 -9.44 -33.08
CA VAL A 161 -14.79 -9.32 -33.01
C VAL A 161 -14.16 -10.60 -33.51
N ASP A 162 -13.54 -10.52 -34.68
CA ASP A 162 -12.89 -11.63 -35.36
C ASP A 162 -11.36 -11.49 -35.35
N ARG A 163 -10.70 -12.51 -35.91
CA ARG A 163 -9.22 -12.54 -36.04
C ARG A 163 -8.67 -11.43 -36.91
N ASP A 164 -9.50 -10.96 -37.83
CA ASP A 164 -9.18 -9.95 -38.84
C ASP A 164 -9.64 -8.55 -38.42
N THR A 165 -10.24 -8.40 -37.23
CA THR A 165 -10.59 -7.09 -36.68
C THR A 165 -9.33 -6.23 -36.62
N ALA A 166 -9.37 -5.11 -37.34
CA ALA A 166 -8.25 -4.18 -37.43
C ALA A 166 -8.08 -3.43 -36.11
N VAL A 167 -6.85 -3.44 -35.60
CA VAL A 167 -6.46 -2.74 -34.38
C VAL A 167 -5.40 -1.70 -34.72
N THR A 168 -5.66 -0.46 -34.32
CA THR A 168 -4.72 0.64 -34.45
C THR A 168 -4.24 1.07 -33.07
N MET A 169 -2.95 1.00 -32.82
CA MET A 169 -2.37 1.42 -31.56
C MET A 169 -0.93 1.91 -31.77
N ASN A 170 -0.65 3.13 -31.33
CA ASN A 170 0.69 3.68 -31.33
C ASN A 170 1.04 4.16 -29.92
N VAL A 171 1.76 3.30 -29.19
CA VAL A 171 2.16 3.58 -27.81
C VAL A 171 3.63 3.29 -27.61
N SER A 172 4.31 4.20 -26.93
CA SER A 172 5.71 4.05 -26.55
C SER A 172 5.83 4.00 -25.03
N ASN A 173 6.84 3.28 -24.54
CA ASN A 173 7.17 3.23 -23.13
C ASN A 173 6.03 2.70 -22.22
N VAL A 174 5.25 1.74 -22.70
CA VAL A 174 4.15 1.12 -21.94
C VAL A 174 4.49 -0.29 -21.46
N SER A 175 3.96 -0.67 -20.30
CA SER A 175 4.01 -2.06 -19.85
C SER A 175 3.10 -2.93 -20.71
N PHE A 176 3.41 -4.22 -20.78
CA PHE A 176 2.62 -5.18 -21.56
C PHE A 176 1.16 -5.26 -21.10
N GLY A 177 0.92 -5.26 -19.78
CA GLY A 177 -0.44 -5.22 -19.24
C GLY A 177 -1.20 -3.97 -19.66
N ARG A 178 -0.51 -2.82 -19.75
CA ARG A 178 -1.13 -1.58 -20.23
C ARG A 178 -1.42 -1.63 -21.72
N ALA A 179 -0.53 -2.21 -22.52
CA ALA A 179 -0.75 -2.42 -23.95
C ALA A 179 -1.96 -3.35 -24.19
N LEU A 180 -2.08 -4.44 -23.43
CA LEU A 180 -3.25 -5.31 -23.47
C LEU A 180 -4.53 -4.59 -23.05
N ASP A 181 -4.51 -3.80 -21.98
CA ASP A 181 -5.68 -3.00 -21.59
C ASP A 181 -6.12 -2.09 -22.74
N LEU A 182 -5.18 -1.39 -23.40
CA LEU A 182 -5.47 -0.50 -24.52
C LEU A 182 -6.04 -1.25 -25.73
N VAL A 183 -5.46 -2.39 -26.10
CA VAL A 183 -5.96 -3.22 -27.21
C VAL A 183 -7.36 -3.75 -26.90
N THR A 184 -7.59 -4.25 -25.68
CA THR A 184 -8.93 -4.70 -25.29
C THR A 184 -9.93 -3.55 -25.20
N ASP A 185 -9.50 -2.36 -24.81
CA ASP A 185 -10.37 -1.17 -24.73
C ASP A 185 -10.74 -0.69 -26.15
N GLU A 186 -9.79 -0.66 -27.10
CA GLU A 186 -10.02 -0.30 -28.52
C GLU A 186 -11.05 -1.22 -29.18
N ILE A 187 -10.90 -2.53 -29.00
CA ILE A 187 -11.78 -3.53 -29.63
C ILE A 187 -13.17 -3.56 -28.99
N SER A 188 -13.26 -3.17 -27.71
CA SER A 188 -14.52 -3.23 -26.98
C SER A 188 -15.46 -2.06 -27.27
N GLY A 189 -14.93 -0.91 -27.72
CA GLY A 189 -15.72 0.31 -27.93
C GLY A 189 -16.63 0.64 -26.75
N ASP A 190 -17.86 1.05 -27.06
CA ASP A 190 -18.91 1.42 -26.10
C ASP A 190 -19.83 0.26 -25.68
N LEU A 191 -19.36 -0.99 -25.82
CA LEU A 191 -20.14 -2.17 -25.43
C LEU A 191 -20.39 -2.22 -23.92
N ASP A 192 -21.51 -2.84 -23.56
CA ASP A 192 -21.85 -3.09 -22.16
C ASP A 192 -20.79 -3.96 -21.46
N LYS A 193 -20.70 -3.85 -20.13
CA LYS A 193 -19.73 -4.52 -19.26
C LYS A 193 -19.61 -6.02 -19.51
N MET A 194 -20.71 -6.70 -19.85
CA MET A 194 -20.74 -8.13 -20.13
C MET A 194 -20.26 -8.47 -21.56
N GLN A 195 -20.48 -7.57 -22.50
CA GLN A 195 -20.08 -7.74 -23.90
C GLN A 195 -18.65 -7.25 -24.16
N ARG A 196 -18.11 -6.40 -23.30
CA ARG A 196 -16.73 -5.91 -23.35
C ARG A 196 -15.70 -7.05 -23.30
N VAL A 197 -14.58 -6.85 -24.00
CA VAL A 197 -13.42 -7.74 -24.00
C VAL A 197 -12.53 -7.42 -22.81
N TYR A 198 -12.11 -8.46 -22.10
CA TYR A 198 -11.14 -8.34 -21.02
C TYR A 198 -10.04 -9.38 -21.17
N TRP A 199 -8.93 -9.11 -20.52
CA TRP A 199 -7.87 -10.07 -20.30
C TRP A 199 -7.68 -10.34 -18.80
N VAL A 200 -7.45 -11.59 -18.45
CA VAL A 200 -7.18 -12.06 -17.08
C VAL A 200 -6.04 -13.06 -17.07
N ILE A 201 -5.32 -13.15 -15.95
CA ILE A 201 -4.30 -14.19 -15.75
C ILE A 201 -4.90 -15.27 -14.87
N ASP A 202 -5.00 -16.49 -15.40
CA ASP A 202 -5.47 -17.66 -14.65
C ASP A 202 -4.60 -18.87 -14.97
N GLY A 203 -4.06 -19.51 -13.93
CA GLY A 203 -3.18 -20.68 -14.07
C GLY A 203 -1.90 -20.43 -14.86
N GLY A 204 -1.36 -19.20 -14.86
CA GLY A 204 -0.17 -18.83 -15.64
C GLY A 204 -0.44 -18.58 -17.13
N ILE A 205 -1.71 -18.59 -17.56
CA ILE A 205 -2.12 -18.32 -18.93
C ILE A 205 -2.86 -16.98 -18.96
N VAL A 206 -2.50 -16.12 -19.91
CA VAL A 206 -3.24 -14.88 -20.20
C VAL A 206 -4.45 -15.26 -21.04
N ARG A 207 -5.65 -15.13 -20.49
CA ARG A 207 -6.91 -15.44 -21.17
C ARG A 207 -7.56 -14.14 -21.64
N ILE A 208 -7.86 -14.05 -22.93
CA ILE A 208 -8.61 -12.93 -23.53
C ILE A 208 -9.98 -13.44 -23.95
N ALA A 209 -11.05 -12.84 -23.43
CA ALA A 209 -12.43 -13.25 -23.68
C ALA A 209 -13.42 -12.12 -23.36
N THR A 210 -14.70 -12.29 -23.72
CA THR A 210 -15.77 -11.37 -23.32
C THR A 210 -16.10 -11.48 -21.83
N GLY A 211 -16.73 -10.44 -21.27
CA GLY A 211 -17.23 -10.45 -19.90
C GLY A 211 -18.15 -11.64 -19.61
N THR A 212 -19.08 -11.94 -20.51
CA THR A 212 -19.98 -13.11 -20.41
C THR A 212 -19.22 -14.43 -20.25
N ALA A 213 -18.14 -14.62 -21.00
CA ALA A 213 -17.32 -15.84 -20.91
C ALA A 213 -16.50 -15.91 -19.61
N LEU A 214 -16.07 -14.76 -19.09
CA LEU A 214 -15.32 -14.66 -17.83
C LEU A 214 -16.20 -14.73 -16.59
N ASP A 215 -17.51 -14.52 -16.73
CA ASP A 215 -18.50 -14.60 -15.66
C ASP A 215 -18.98 -16.04 -15.33
N THR A 216 -18.24 -17.07 -15.78
CA THR A 216 -18.67 -18.47 -15.65
C THR A 216 -18.12 -19.17 -14.41
N LYS A 217 -16.87 -18.91 -14.04
CA LYS A 217 -16.18 -19.62 -12.95
C LYS A 217 -16.02 -18.73 -11.73
N LEU A 218 -16.57 -19.18 -10.60
CA LEU A 218 -16.33 -18.57 -9.30
C LEU A 218 -14.97 -18.97 -8.75
N LYS A 219 -14.24 -18.00 -8.22
CA LYS A 219 -12.99 -18.18 -7.51
C LYS A 219 -13.11 -17.49 -6.16
N THR A 220 -12.58 -18.11 -5.10
CA THR A 220 -12.61 -17.55 -3.76
C THR A 220 -11.23 -17.04 -3.38
N ARG A 221 -11.16 -15.78 -2.92
CA ARG A 221 -9.97 -15.17 -2.32
C ARG A 221 -10.27 -14.84 -0.87
N ILE A 222 -9.34 -15.19 0.01
CA ILE A 222 -9.42 -14.90 1.44
C ILE A 222 -8.39 -13.83 1.74
N VAL A 223 -8.83 -12.69 2.28
CA VAL A 223 -7.99 -11.56 2.66
C VAL A 223 -8.09 -11.36 4.18
N ASP A 224 -6.95 -11.23 4.86
CA ASP A 224 -6.93 -10.95 6.30
C ASP A 224 -7.22 -9.46 6.54
N LEU A 225 -8.20 -9.14 7.39
CA LEU A 225 -8.59 -7.77 7.72
C LEU A 225 -7.81 -7.21 8.92
N GLY A 226 -7.00 -8.02 9.60
CA GLY A 226 -6.22 -7.60 10.77
C GLY A 226 -5.25 -6.45 10.47
N GLU A 227 -4.84 -6.30 9.21
CA GLU A 227 -3.99 -5.20 8.74
C GLU A 227 -4.80 -3.94 8.36
N LEU A 228 -6.07 -4.08 7.97
CA LEU A 228 -6.89 -3.00 7.43
C LEU A 228 -7.75 -2.27 8.48
N VAL A 229 -8.08 -2.94 9.59
CA VAL A 229 -9.12 -2.48 10.54
C VAL A 229 -8.58 -2.16 11.93
N MET A 230 -7.26 -2.17 12.19
CA MET A 230 -6.77 -1.66 13.49
C MET A 230 -6.81 -0.12 13.49
N PRO A 231 -7.69 0.52 14.29
CA PRO A 231 -7.51 1.94 14.57
C PRO A 231 -6.13 2.12 15.22
N PRO A 232 -5.40 3.21 14.95
CA PRO A 232 -4.26 3.57 15.77
C PRO A 232 -4.78 3.58 17.21
N VAL A 233 -4.22 2.71 18.05
CA VAL A 233 -4.52 2.71 19.48
C VAL A 233 -4.24 4.14 19.94
N ASP A 234 -5.29 4.88 20.31
CA ASP A 234 -5.11 6.16 20.97
C ASP A 234 -4.58 5.83 22.35
N VAL A 235 -3.26 5.68 22.44
CA VAL A 235 -2.57 5.51 23.70
C VAL A 235 -2.72 6.85 24.40
N LYS A 236 -3.83 7.01 25.12
CA LYS A 236 -4.07 8.09 26.06
C LYS A 236 -2.98 7.97 27.12
N MET A 237 -1.84 8.62 26.85
CA MET A 237 -0.72 8.62 27.76
C MET A 237 -1.26 9.07 29.11
N PRO A 238 -1.00 8.34 30.21
CA PRO A 238 -1.30 8.84 31.53
C PRO A 238 -0.68 10.23 31.63
N ARG A 239 -1.52 11.25 31.82
CA ARG A 239 -1.04 12.61 32.04
C ARG A 239 -0.16 12.54 33.29
N ARG A 240 1.15 12.65 33.05
CA ARG A 240 2.25 12.95 33.97
C ARG A 240 1.93 12.71 35.46
N ILE A 241 2.51 11.65 36.02
CA ILE A 241 2.88 11.59 37.44
C ILE A 241 3.76 12.83 37.70
N GLY A 242 3.22 13.82 38.39
CA GLY A 242 3.95 14.99 38.85
C GLY A 242 4.87 14.60 40.00
N LEU A 243 6.10 14.21 39.67
CA LEU A 243 7.15 13.99 40.67
C LEU A 243 7.83 15.33 40.97
N ARG A 244 7.42 15.92 42.11
CA ARG A 244 8.21 16.73 43.06
C ARG A 244 9.24 17.71 42.48
N GLY A 245 8.85 18.98 42.41
CA GLY A 245 9.75 20.13 42.39
C GLY A 245 9.33 21.11 43.48
N THR A 246 10.03 21.08 44.60
CA THR A 246 9.95 22.05 45.70
C THR A 246 10.37 23.43 45.19
N ARG A 247 9.51 24.46 45.32
CA ARG A 247 9.88 25.87 45.56
C ARG A 247 8.64 26.74 45.74
N ASP A 248 8.44 27.11 47.01
CA ASP A 248 8.19 28.45 47.53
C ASP A 248 7.29 29.45 46.79
N SER A 249 6.40 30.01 47.61
CA SER A 249 5.92 31.40 47.64
C SER A 249 5.11 31.91 46.44
N ASN A 250 3.79 32.01 46.61
CA ASN A 250 3.21 33.31 46.97
C ASN A 250 1.74 33.19 47.39
N THR A 251 1.50 33.57 48.64
CA THR A 251 0.34 34.28 49.15
C THR A 251 -0.46 35.07 48.11
N ASN A 252 -1.76 34.78 47.97
CA ASN A 252 -2.76 35.79 48.31
C ASN A 252 -4.15 35.16 48.55
N ASP A 253 -4.53 35.29 49.80
CA ASP A 253 -5.85 35.26 50.39
C ASP A 253 -6.76 36.33 49.76
N SER A 254 -8.04 36.02 49.54
CA SER A 254 -9.16 36.89 49.94
C SER A 254 -10.51 36.26 49.64
N ARG A 255 -11.22 36.02 50.76
CA ARG A 255 -12.63 35.72 50.93
C ARG A 255 -13.54 36.79 50.33
N TYR A 256 -14.71 36.38 49.81
CA TYR A 256 -16.01 36.96 50.15
C TYR A 256 -17.14 35.93 49.86
N ASP A 257 -17.90 35.63 50.92
CA ASP A 257 -19.36 35.48 51.02
C ASP A 257 -20.17 36.03 49.81
N GLN A 258 -21.36 35.58 49.36
CA GLN A 258 -22.38 34.59 49.75
C GLN A 258 -23.45 34.51 48.58
N PRO A 259 -24.76 34.16 48.71
CA PRO A 259 -25.40 33.12 47.87
C PRO A 259 -26.61 33.53 46.99
N ARG A 260 -27.08 32.56 46.16
CA ARG A 260 -28.42 32.34 45.53
C ARG A 260 -29.16 33.52 44.88
N ASP A 261 -29.40 33.42 43.55
CA ASP A 261 -30.72 33.77 42.99
C ASP A 261 -31.09 33.04 41.69
N ARG A 262 -32.40 32.99 41.45
CA ARG A 262 -33.22 32.21 40.51
C ARG A 262 -33.20 32.72 39.06
N GLY A 263 -33.73 31.87 38.16
CA GLY A 263 -34.42 32.29 36.93
C GLY A 263 -33.61 32.08 35.65
N ARG A 264 -33.98 31.13 34.79
CA ARG A 264 -34.98 31.32 33.71
C ARG A 264 -34.43 32.25 32.61
N ASP A 265 -33.90 31.67 31.53
CA ASP A 265 -34.53 31.85 30.22
C ASP A 265 -33.93 30.96 29.13
N GLY A 266 -34.85 30.35 28.37
CA GLY A 266 -34.56 29.56 27.20
C GLY A 266 -34.26 30.44 25.99
N GLY A 267 -33.16 30.14 25.30
CA GLY A 267 -32.81 30.73 24.02
C GLY A 267 -32.55 29.65 22.98
N ARG A 268 -33.62 29.15 22.35
CA ARG A 268 -33.53 28.44 21.07
C ARG A 268 -32.98 29.42 20.02
N ARG A 269 -31.74 29.23 19.58
CA ARG A 269 -31.29 29.77 18.30
C ARG A 269 -31.53 28.73 17.21
N ILE A 270 -32.57 28.98 16.43
CA ILE A 270 -32.79 28.40 15.10
C ILE A 270 -31.70 29.00 14.20
N GLY A 271 -30.66 28.21 13.95
CA GLY A 271 -29.62 28.46 12.97
C GLY A 271 -30.01 27.84 11.64
N ARG A 272 -30.45 28.72 10.74
CA ARG A 272 -30.71 28.55 9.31
C ARG A 272 -29.78 27.53 8.63
N VAL A 273 -30.39 26.54 8.00
CA VAL A 273 -29.79 25.61 7.04
C VAL A 273 -29.09 26.37 5.91
N ASN A 274 -27.80 26.10 5.72
CA ASN A 274 -27.11 26.30 4.45
C ASN A 274 -26.60 24.94 3.97
N ALA A 275 -27.04 24.57 2.78
CA ALA A 275 -26.75 23.29 2.15
C ALA A 275 -25.26 23.22 1.77
N GLY A 276 -24.56 22.28 2.38
CA GLY A 276 -23.20 21.89 2.04
C GLY A 276 -22.93 20.56 2.70
N VAL A 277 -22.73 19.53 1.89
CA VAL A 277 -22.50 18.14 2.28
C VAL A 277 -21.41 18.06 3.36
N GLY A 278 -21.85 17.97 4.61
CA GLY A 278 -21.02 17.91 5.80
C GLY A 278 -21.08 16.52 6.40
N ILE A 279 -19.91 15.87 6.45
CA ILE A 279 -19.63 14.65 7.21
C ILE A 279 -20.10 14.87 8.66
N GLY A 280 -21.23 14.25 9.02
CA GLY A 280 -21.81 14.33 10.34
C GLY A 280 -21.05 13.45 11.33
N ILE A 281 -20.04 14.01 11.98
CA ILE A 281 -19.59 13.54 13.29
C ILE A 281 -20.46 14.28 14.32
N ILE A 282 -21.64 13.74 14.62
CA ILE A 282 -22.46 14.19 15.75
C ILE A 282 -22.02 13.37 16.96
N GLY A 283 -21.54 14.08 17.98
CA GLY A 283 -21.01 13.48 19.20
C GLY A 283 -22.07 13.10 20.23
N GLY A 284 -21.66 12.20 21.12
CA GLY A 284 -21.97 12.24 22.55
C GLY A 284 -23.19 11.48 23.01
N GLY A 285 -23.01 10.20 23.35
CA GLY A 285 -23.96 9.47 24.19
C GLY A 285 -23.61 7.99 24.34
N GLN A 286 -23.36 7.57 25.58
CA GLN A 286 -23.61 6.20 26.06
C GLN A 286 -22.86 5.03 25.40
N GLY A 287 -21.65 4.74 25.90
CA GLY A 287 -21.13 3.36 25.94
C GLY A 287 -20.84 2.66 24.61
N ASP A 288 -20.15 3.30 23.66
CA ASP A 288 -19.66 2.56 22.49
C ASP A 288 -18.56 1.58 22.90
N ASP A 289 -18.89 0.29 22.94
CA ASP A 289 -17.90 -0.77 23.06
C ASP A 289 -16.97 -0.68 21.83
N PRO A 290 -15.63 -0.73 21.98
CA PRO A 290 -14.71 -0.85 20.86
C PRO A 290 -15.06 -2.00 19.89
N ALA A 291 -15.83 -3.01 20.34
CA ALA A 291 -16.39 -4.04 19.48
C ALA A 291 -17.38 -3.50 18.43
N ASP A 292 -18.31 -2.60 18.82
CA ASP A 292 -19.37 -2.08 17.93
C ASP A 292 -18.79 -1.21 16.80
N LYS A 293 -17.73 -0.45 17.08
CA LYS A 293 -17.01 0.34 16.06
C LYS A 293 -16.31 -0.55 15.03
N GLY A 294 -15.85 -1.72 15.45
CA GLY A 294 -15.22 -2.70 14.56
C GLY A 294 -16.21 -3.35 13.61
N GLU A 295 -17.46 -3.55 14.03
CA GLU A 295 -18.51 -4.13 13.19
C GLU A 295 -19.02 -3.12 12.15
N ALA A 296 -19.27 -1.87 12.55
CA ALA A 296 -19.67 -0.81 11.62
C ALA A 296 -18.62 -0.56 10.51
N LEU A 297 -17.33 -0.63 10.83
CA LEU A 297 -16.25 -0.51 9.84
C LEU A 297 -16.22 -1.68 8.85
N LYS A 298 -16.52 -2.89 9.33
CA LYS A 298 -16.56 -4.11 8.51
C LYS A 298 -17.72 -4.07 7.52
N GLU A 299 -18.89 -3.62 7.95
CA GLU A 299 -20.06 -3.48 7.08
C GLU A 299 -19.84 -2.41 6.01
N ASN A 300 -19.32 -1.25 6.40
CA ASN A 300 -18.97 -0.18 5.46
C ASN A 300 -17.94 -0.65 4.42
N LEU A 301 -16.95 -1.45 4.82
CA LEU A 301 -16.00 -2.05 3.87
C LEU A 301 -16.71 -2.93 2.83
N ILE A 302 -17.66 -3.76 3.26
CA ILE A 302 -18.44 -4.62 2.35
C ILE A 302 -19.21 -3.77 1.34
N GLU A 303 -19.87 -2.71 1.79
CA GLU A 303 -20.62 -1.80 0.92
C GLU A 303 -19.72 -1.12 -0.11
N ILE A 304 -18.58 -0.57 0.32
CA ILE A 304 -17.61 0.07 -0.58
C ILE A 304 -17.12 -0.93 -1.65
N ILE A 305 -16.86 -2.17 -1.27
CA ILE A 305 -16.41 -3.21 -2.21
C ILE A 305 -17.55 -3.56 -3.18
N LYS A 306 -18.79 -3.69 -2.70
CA LYS A 306 -19.95 -3.97 -3.53
C LYS A 306 -20.20 -2.88 -4.57
N ASP A 307 -20.20 -1.63 -4.14
CA ASP A 307 -20.41 -0.47 -5.00
C ASP A 307 -19.29 -0.28 -6.03
N SER A 308 -18.06 -0.69 -5.71
CA SER A 308 -16.90 -0.49 -6.60
C SER A 308 -16.99 -1.21 -7.95
N ILE A 309 -17.75 -2.31 -8.04
CA ILE A 309 -17.93 -3.10 -9.27
C ILE A 309 -19.40 -3.26 -9.68
N GLY A 310 -20.31 -2.62 -8.94
CA GLY A 310 -21.76 -2.71 -9.11
C GLY A 310 -22.39 -3.82 -8.26
N GLN A 311 -23.54 -3.49 -7.65
CA GLN A 311 -24.32 -4.42 -6.82
C GLN A 311 -24.91 -5.59 -7.62
N ASP A 312 -25.05 -5.44 -8.94
CA ASP A 312 -25.44 -6.45 -9.91
C ASP A 312 -24.49 -7.66 -9.95
N MET A 313 -23.23 -7.49 -9.55
CA MET A 313 -22.23 -8.57 -9.53
C MET A 313 -22.28 -9.43 -8.26
N TRP A 314 -23.13 -9.07 -7.30
CA TRP A 314 -23.21 -9.71 -5.98
C TRP A 314 -24.58 -10.32 -5.74
N SER A 315 -24.62 -11.42 -5.01
CA SER A 315 -25.85 -12.07 -4.56
C SER A 315 -26.75 -11.08 -3.81
N PRO A 316 -28.07 -11.06 -4.07
CA PRO A 316 -28.83 -12.08 -4.81
C PRO A 316 -28.90 -11.90 -6.34
N THR A 317 -28.56 -10.73 -6.88
CA THR A 317 -28.70 -10.43 -8.31
C THR A 317 -27.58 -11.06 -9.16
N GLY A 318 -26.35 -11.08 -8.62
CA GLY A 318 -25.16 -11.62 -9.25
C GLY A 318 -24.65 -12.91 -8.59
N LYS A 319 -23.57 -13.45 -9.15
CA LYS A 319 -22.97 -14.72 -8.69
C LYS A 319 -21.97 -14.55 -7.55
N GLY A 320 -21.49 -13.33 -7.31
CA GLY A 320 -20.46 -13.07 -6.30
C GLY A 320 -21.02 -13.10 -4.87
N THR A 321 -20.22 -13.55 -3.93
CA THR A 321 -20.52 -13.48 -2.49
C THR A 321 -19.35 -12.85 -1.74
N ILE A 322 -19.68 -12.06 -0.73
CA ILE A 322 -18.72 -11.42 0.16
C ILE A 322 -19.19 -11.61 1.59
N THR A 323 -18.33 -12.17 2.43
CA THR A 323 -18.66 -12.47 3.82
C THR A 323 -17.42 -12.31 4.67
N ILE A 324 -17.61 -11.87 5.92
CA ILE A 324 -16.53 -11.80 6.89
C ILE A 324 -16.64 -12.99 7.84
N MET A 325 -15.55 -13.72 8.00
CA MET A 325 -15.45 -14.84 8.93
C MET A 325 -14.23 -14.66 9.82
N ARG A 326 -14.44 -14.52 11.15
CA ARG A 326 -13.36 -14.51 12.16
C ARG A 326 -12.19 -13.57 11.79
N ASN A 327 -12.51 -12.35 11.34
CA ASN A 327 -11.55 -11.32 10.89
C ASN A 327 -10.91 -11.53 9.50
N ARG A 328 -11.45 -12.42 8.68
CA ARG A 328 -11.05 -12.57 7.27
C ARG A 328 -12.20 -12.20 6.36
N LEU A 329 -11.91 -11.43 5.32
CA LEU A 329 -12.81 -11.17 4.22
C LEU A 329 -12.71 -12.32 3.23
N VAL A 330 -13.79 -13.08 3.11
CA VAL A 330 -13.94 -14.14 2.12
C VAL A 330 -14.73 -13.56 0.97
N VAL A 331 -14.07 -13.37 -0.17
CA VAL A 331 -14.69 -12.88 -1.41
C VAL A 331 -14.72 -14.03 -2.39
N SER A 332 -15.90 -14.49 -2.79
CA SER A 332 -16.10 -15.39 -3.93
C SER A 332 -16.63 -14.58 -5.10
N GLN A 333 -15.92 -14.57 -6.23
CA GLN A 333 -16.33 -13.79 -7.39
C GLN A 333 -15.86 -14.44 -8.70
N THR A 334 -16.51 -14.08 -9.81
CA THR A 334 -16.10 -14.53 -11.14
C THR A 334 -14.80 -13.87 -11.60
N LEU A 335 -14.18 -14.42 -12.64
CA LEU A 335 -12.95 -13.82 -13.21
C LEU A 335 -13.21 -12.39 -13.71
N LEU A 336 -14.40 -12.14 -14.25
CA LEU A 336 -14.85 -10.79 -14.62
C LEU A 336 -14.89 -9.88 -13.39
N GLY A 337 -15.59 -10.29 -12.32
CA GLY A 337 -15.71 -9.46 -11.13
C GLY A 337 -14.36 -9.15 -10.47
N TYR A 338 -13.41 -10.10 -10.46
CA TYR A 338 -12.05 -9.79 -10.00
C TYR A 338 -11.30 -8.80 -10.90
N LYS A 339 -11.42 -8.92 -12.23
CA LYS A 339 -10.80 -7.96 -13.14
C LYS A 339 -11.35 -6.55 -12.92
N LEU A 340 -12.65 -6.43 -12.65
CA LEU A 340 -13.29 -5.16 -12.35
C LEU A 340 -12.84 -4.58 -11.00
N LEU A 341 -12.68 -5.44 -9.97
CA LEU A 341 -12.12 -5.03 -8.68
C LEU A 341 -10.68 -4.52 -8.84
N ASP A 342 -9.85 -5.23 -9.60
CA ASP A 342 -8.47 -4.81 -9.84
C ASP A 342 -8.42 -3.47 -10.58
N ARG A 343 -9.35 -3.24 -11.52
CA ARG A 343 -9.48 -1.97 -12.26
C ARG A 343 -9.98 -0.83 -11.38
N SER A 344 -10.96 -1.07 -10.50
CA SER A 344 -11.51 -0.03 -9.60
C SER A 344 -10.49 0.40 -8.55
N ILE A 345 -9.71 -0.55 -8.01
CA ILE A 345 -8.59 -0.29 -7.09
C ILE A 345 -7.46 0.45 -7.82
N GLY A 346 -7.16 0.06 -9.06
CA GLY A 346 -6.14 0.72 -9.90
C GLY A 346 -6.50 2.15 -10.30
N SER A 347 -7.78 2.45 -10.52
CA SER A 347 -8.27 3.78 -10.91
C SER A 347 -8.12 4.83 -9.80
N ARG A 348 -8.27 4.43 -8.51
CA ARG A 348 -8.10 5.33 -7.35
C ARG A 348 -6.65 5.76 -7.09
N LYS A 349 -5.67 5.28 -7.87
CA LYS A 349 -4.25 5.66 -7.76
C LYS A 349 -3.82 6.79 -8.72
N ARG A 350 -4.76 7.44 -9.40
CA ARG A 350 -4.48 8.61 -10.26
C ARG A 350 -4.67 9.93 -9.54
#